data_AF-A0A371GPU0-F1
#
_entry.id   AF-A0A371GPU0-F1
#
_cell.length_a   1.000
_cell.length_b   1.000
_cell.length_c   1.000
_cell.angle_alpha   90.00
_cell.angle_beta   90.00
_cell.angle_gamma   90.00
#
_symmetry.space_group_name_H-M   'P 1'
#
loop_
_entity.id
_entity.type
_entity.pdbx_description
1 polymer ?
#
loop_
_entity_poly.entity_id
_entity_poly.type
_entity_poly.pdbx_seq_one_letter_code
_entity_poly.pdbx_strand_id
1 'polypeptide(L)' 'MDHIFKEHIDNQLEVYVDDMVVMSETEAGHVDNLSYIFGVLRRHQLKLNLEKCSFGAKTDNFLGFMLTRRGIEANP' A
#
# COMPACT_ATOMS: atom_id res chain seq x y z
N MET A 1 1.12 -10.94 -7.14
CA MET A 1 1.01 -9.48 -7.32
C MET A 1 2.26 -8.87 -7.95
N ASP A 2 3.44 -9.38 -7.62
CA ASP A 2 4.72 -8.69 -7.84
C ASP A 2 5.03 -8.37 -9.31
N HIS A 3 4.61 -9.21 -10.25
CA HIS A 3 4.82 -8.93 -11.68
C HIS A 3 4.07 -7.69 -12.17
N ILE A 4 2.92 -7.38 -11.56
CA ILE A 4 1.96 -6.36 -12.02
C ILE A 4 2.36 -4.97 -11.49
N PHE A 5 3.04 -4.93 -10.34
CA PHE A 5 3.49 -3.71 -9.66
C PHE A 5 5.01 -3.52 -9.69
N LYS A 6 5.71 -4.32 -10.51
CA LYS A 6 7.17 -4.42 -10.56
C LYS A 6 7.93 -3.09 -10.69
N GLU A 7 7.32 -2.08 -11.28
CA GLU A 7 7.93 -0.75 -11.46
C GLU A 7 7.88 0.12 -10.20
N HIS A 8 7.06 -0.21 -9.18
CA HIS A 8 6.83 0.62 -7.99
C HIS A 8 7.01 -0.13 -6.66
N ILE A 9 7.22 -1.45 -6.73
CA ILE A 9 7.68 -2.25 -5.59
C ILE A 9 9.03 -1.67 -5.13
N ASP A 10 9.18 -1.50 -3.80
CA ASP A 10 10.31 -0.96 -3.04
C ASP A 10 10.28 0.55 -2.68
N ASN A 11 9.69 1.44 -3.48
CA ASN A 11 9.69 2.89 -3.16
C ASN A 11 8.35 3.46 -2.68
N GLN A 12 7.23 2.90 -3.15
CA GLN A 12 5.90 3.50 -2.94
C GLN A 12 4.81 2.47 -2.61
N LEU A 13 5.11 1.20 -2.84
CA LEU A 13 4.20 0.09 -2.65
C LEU A 13 4.98 -1.11 -2.11
N GLU A 14 4.57 -1.60 -0.95
CA GLU A 14 4.97 -2.91 -0.45
C GLU A 14 3.82 -3.89 -0.65
N VAL A 15 4.14 -5.11 -1.08
CA VAL A 15 3.14 -6.15 -1.33
C VAL A 15 3.56 -7.43 -0.62
N TYR A 16 2.62 -8.02 0.11
CA TYR A 16 2.78 -9.31 0.75
C TYR A 16 1.58 -10.21 0.45
N VAL A 17 1.77 -11.14 -0.48
CA VAL A 17 0.73 -12.08 -0.96
C VAL A 17 -0.52 -11.33 -1.45
N ASP A 18 -1.52 -11.15 -0.58
CA ASP A 18 -2.81 -10.51 -0.86
C ASP A 18 -2.92 -9.10 -0.24
N ASP A 19 -2.00 -8.74 0.65
CA ASP A 19 -1.99 -7.49 1.38
C ASP A 19 -1.03 -6.49 0.71
N MET A 20 -1.46 -5.23 0.62
CA MET A 20 -0.71 -4.16 -0.04
C MET A 20 -0.65 -2.92 0.86
N VAL A 21 0.52 -2.29 0.92
CA VAL A 21 0.74 -1.05 1.66
C VAL A 21 1.24 0.01 0.70
N VAL A 22 0.50 1.12 0.60
CA VAL A 22 0.90 2.27 -0.22
C VAL A 22 1.47 3.32 0.70
N MET A 23 2.67 3.82 0.40
CA MET A 23 3.37 4.82 1.21
C MET A 23 3.82 5.99 0.35
N SER A 24 3.90 7.17 0.98
CA SER A 24 4.44 8.37 0.37
C SER A 24 4.85 9.37 1.45
N GLU A 25 5.77 10.28 1.11
CA GLU A 25 6.19 11.35 2.02
C GLU A 25 5.17 12.51 2.11
N THR A 26 4.41 12.71 1.03
CA THR A 26 3.42 13.79 0.91
C THR A 26 2.04 13.22 0.59
N GLU A 27 1.00 13.95 1.00
CA GLU A 27 -0.40 13.60 0.69
C GLU A 27 -0.68 13.66 -0.82
N ALA A 28 -0.13 14.65 -1.52
CA ALA A 28 -0.26 14.75 -2.97
C ALA A 28 0.35 13.53 -3.68
N GLY A 29 1.58 13.15 -3.31
CA GLY A 29 2.19 11.92 -3.81
C GLY A 29 1.41 10.66 -3.43
N HIS A 30 0.73 10.66 -2.28
CA HIS A 30 -0.13 9.54 -1.88
C HIS A 30 -1.31 9.36 -2.84
N VAL A 31 -1.97 10.47 -3.21
CA VAL A 31 -3.10 10.47 -4.14
C VAL A 31 -2.67 10.00 -5.52
N ASP A 32 -1.49 10.42 -5.98
CA ASP A 32 -0.92 9.97 -7.26
C ASP A 32 -0.64 8.45 -7.24
N ASN A 33 -0.03 7.96 -6.16
CA ASN A 33 0.27 6.53 -5.97
C ASN A 33 -1.03 5.69 -5.95
N LEU A 34 -2.03 6.11 -5.18
CA LEU A 34 -3.33 5.43 -5.13
C LEU A 34 -4.01 5.42 -6.50
N SER A 35 -3.97 6.54 -7.24
CA SER A 35 -4.56 6.65 -8.57
C SER A 35 -3.96 5.65 -9.55
N TYR A 36 -2.63 5.51 -9.55
CA TYR A 36 -1.91 4.52 -10.36
C TYR A 36 -2.29 3.10 -9.94
N ILE A 37 -2.19 2.77 -8.65
CA ILE A 37 -2.46 1.43 -8.14
C ILE A 37 -3.88 0.99 -8.47
N PHE A 38 -4.87 1.87 -8.27
CA PHE A 38 -6.25 1.58 -8.66
C PHE A 38 -6.40 1.40 -10.18
N GLY A 39 -5.62 2.11 -10.99
CA GLY A 39 -5.55 1.89 -12.44
C GLY A 39 -5.04 0.51 -12.82
N VAL A 40 -4.00 0.04 -12.13
CA VAL A 40 -3.42 -1.29 -12.32
C VAL A 40 -4.38 -2.39 -11.87
N LEU A 41 -5.00 -2.26 -10.69
CA LEU A 41 -6.02 -3.19 -10.21
C LEU A 41 -7.17 -3.33 -11.20
N ARG A 42 -7.68 -2.20 -11.73
CA ARG A 42 -8.72 -2.21 -12.77
C ARG A 42 -8.27 -2.93 -14.04
N ARG A 43 -7.06 -2.66 -14.53
CA ARG A 43 -6.51 -3.30 -15.75
C ARG A 43 -6.43 -4.82 -15.62
N HIS A 44 -6.09 -5.31 -14.43
CA HIS A 44 -5.96 -6.74 -14.14
C HIS A 44 -7.22 -7.37 -13.53
N GLN A 45 -8.34 -6.63 -13.48
CA GLN A 45 -9.63 -7.11 -12.93
C GLN A 45 -9.54 -7.58 -11.46
N LEU A 46 -8.60 -7.02 -10.71
CA LEU A 46 -8.45 -7.25 -9.28
C LEU A 46 -9.40 -6.33 -8.51
N LYS A 47 -9.95 -6.82 -7.40
CA LYS A 47 -10.86 -6.08 -6.53
C LYS A 47 -10.33 -6.04 -5.12
N LEU A 48 -10.40 -4.86 -4.51
CA LEU A 48 -10.11 -4.67 -3.09
C LEU A 48 -11.31 -5.10 -2.25
N ASN A 49 -11.06 -5.71 -1.10
CA ASN A 49 -12.07 -5.90 -0.08
C ASN A 49 -12.12 -4.64 0.81
N LEU A 50 -13.09 -3.76 0.56
CA LEU A 50 -13.22 -2.49 1.27
C LEU A 50 -13.41 -2.64 2.78
N GLU A 51 -13.98 -3.77 3.26
CA GLU A 51 -14.12 -4.03 4.71
C GLU A 51 -12.77 -4.25 5.40
N LYS A 52 -11.74 -4.62 4.63
CA LYS A 52 -10.37 -4.88 5.11
C LYS A 52 -9.38 -3.78 4.73
N CYS A 53 -9.80 -2.77 3.97
CA CYS A 53 -8.91 -1.69 3.55
C CYS A 53 -8.93 -0.55 4.57
N SER A 54 -7.74 -0.14 5.00
CA SER A 54 -7.51 1.08 5.76
C SER A 54 -6.95 2.17 4.84
N PHE A 55 -7.43 3.41 4.98
CA PHE A 55 -6.96 4.56 4.18
C PHE A 55 -6.69 5.77 5.08
N GLY A 56 -5.72 6.60 4.68
CA GLY A 56 -5.42 7.86 5.36
C GLY A 56 -4.79 7.70 6.75
N ALA A 57 -4.31 6.50 7.08
CA ALA A 57 -3.62 6.24 8.33
C ALA A 57 -2.21 6.86 8.31
N LYS A 58 -1.85 7.63 9.35
CA LYS A 58 -0.47 8.13 9.55
C LYS A 58 0.46 7.05 10.11
N THR A 59 -0.13 6.06 10.75
CA THR A 59 0.48 4.85 11.31
C THR A 59 -0.58 3.75 11.24
N ASP A 60 -0.20 2.54 10.84
CA ASP A 60 -1.15 1.44 10.74
C ASP A 60 -0.51 0.09 11.11
N ASN A 61 -1.33 -0.86 11.55
CA ASN A 61 -0.88 -2.22 11.84
C ASN A 61 -0.97 -3.07 10.57
N PHE A 62 0.16 -3.55 10.10
CA PHE A 62 0.27 -4.40 8.91
C PHE A 62 0.97 -5.71 9.26
N LEU A 63 0.28 -6.84 9.07
CA LEU A 63 0.81 -8.19 9.35
C LEU A 63 1.39 -8.36 10.78
N GLY A 64 0.85 -7.61 11.75
CA GLY A 64 1.35 -7.64 13.13
C GLY A 64 2.55 -6.71 13.40
N PHE A 65 2.94 -5.89 12.44
CA PHE A 65 3.95 -4.84 12.59
C PHE A 65 3.32 -3.45 12.54
N MET A 66 3.94 -2.48 13.21
CA MET A 66 3.51 -1.10 13.16
C MET A 66 4.23 -0.38 12.01
N LEU A 67 3.48 0.11 11.04
CA LEU A 67 3.99 0.96 9.99
C LEU A 67 4.02 2.40 10.48
N THR A 68 5.18 3.03 10.42
CA THR A 68 5.36 4.43 10.78
C THR A 68 6.10 5.18 9.68
N ARG A 69 6.18 6.51 9.80
CA ARG A 69 7.03 7.32 8.92
C ARG A 69 8.50 6.93 8.93
N ARG A 70 8.97 6.22 9.97
CA ARG A 70 10.36 5.78 10.12
C ARG A 70 10.59 4.38 9.54
N GLY A 71 9.53 3.73 9.05
CA GLY A 71 9.54 2.35 8.58
C GLY A 71 8.75 1.42 9.50
N ILE A 72 9.13 0.14 9.48
CA ILE A 72 8.48 -0.94 10.23
C ILE A 72 9.02 -0.96 11.66
N GLU A 73 8.13 -0.84 12.63
CA GLU A 73 8.44 -0.95 14.06
C GLU A 73 7.78 -2.20 14.64
N ALA A 74 8.39 -2.80 15.67
CA ALA A 74 7.78 -3.89 16.41
C ALA A 74 6.51 -3.37 17.11
N ASN A 75 5.42 -4.10 17.00
CA ASN A 75 4.19 -3.77 17.72
C ASN A 75 4.44 -3.96 19.24
N PRO A 76 4.21 -2.94 20.09
CA PRO A 76 4.35 -3.06 21.54
C PRO A 76 3.52 -4.18 22.18
#